data_AF-A0A238KKF5-F1
#
_entry.id   AF-A0A238KKF5-F1
#
_cell.length_a   1.000
_cell.length_b   1.000
_cell.length_c   1.000
_cell.angle_alpha   90.00
_cell.angle_beta   90.00
_cell.angle_gamma   90.00
#
_symmetry.space_group_name_H-M   'P 1'
#
loop_
_entity.id
_entity.type
_entity.pdbx_description
1 polymer ?
#
loop_
_entity_poly.entity_id
_entity_poly.type
_entity_poly.pdbx_seq_one_letter_code
_entity_poly.pdbx_strand_id
1 'polypeptide(L)'
;MRGVIRVEKVSFMLPFDLDVITAPVSVGPVTLTAPVLAPVVKDFDPRVEKLSFKLPAKDADAEMFLHDLLDGNGVQVEIDGRTVVTLLGCTANDIPEGCLTFEFED
;
A
#
# COMPACT_ATOMS: atom_id res chain seq x y z
N MET A 1 8.27 19.21 -53.20
CA MET A 1 8.42 17.88 -52.56
C MET A 1 9.06 18.08 -51.19
N ARG A 2 8.54 17.39 -50.14
CA ARG A 2 9.15 16.88 -48.87
C ARG A 2 10.41 17.65 -48.36
N GLY A 3 10.40 18.31 -47.19
CA GLY A 3 10.43 17.72 -45.83
C GLY A 3 11.82 17.10 -45.52
N VAL A 4 12.57 17.32 -44.43
CA VAL A 4 12.26 17.56 -43.01
C VAL A 4 13.58 17.86 -42.23
N ILE A 5 13.52 18.91 -41.39
CA ILE A 5 14.00 19.13 -40.00
C ILE A 5 15.49 19.10 -39.57
N ARG A 6 15.93 20.34 -39.28
CA ARG A 6 16.84 20.92 -38.26
C ARG A 6 17.43 20.03 -37.16
N VAL A 7 18.75 20.22 -36.98
CA VAL A 7 19.45 20.17 -35.70
C VAL A 7 20.01 21.56 -35.45
N GLU A 8 19.71 22.20 -34.33
CA GLU A 8 20.73 22.98 -33.61
C GLU A 8 20.28 23.36 -32.19
N LYS A 9 21.20 23.11 -31.28
CA LYS A 9 21.16 23.36 -29.84
C LYS A 9 21.16 24.88 -29.61
N VAL A 10 20.12 25.42 -28.99
CA VAL A 10 20.12 26.81 -28.52
C VAL A 10 20.14 26.81 -27.01
N SER A 11 21.32 27.11 -26.47
CA SER A 11 21.53 27.49 -25.08
C SER A 11 21.23 28.98 -24.98
N PHE A 12 20.16 29.38 -24.30
CA PHE A 12 19.93 30.78 -23.95
C PHE A 12 19.27 30.89 -22.56
N MET A 13 20.04 31.46 -21.63
CA MET A 13 19.64 32.38 -20.56
C MET A 13 18.34 32.06 -19.80
N LEU A 14 18.46 31.63 -18.54
CA LEU A 14 17.33 31.55 -17.59
C LEU A 14 17.06 32.95 -17.02
N PRO A 15 15.97 33.66 -17.37
CA PRO A 15 15.34 34.55 -16.43
C PRO A 15 14.39 33.68 -15.59
N PHE A 16 14.55 33.71 -14.27
CA PHE A 16 13.47 33.29 -13.38
C PHE A 16 12.36 34.33 -13.54
N ASP A 17 11.58 34.18 -14.60
CA ASP A 17 10.33 34.90 -14.76
C ASP A 17 9.29 34.25 -13.86
N LEU A 18 8.66 35.13 -13.13
CA LEU A 18 7.92 34.89 -11.92
C LEU A 18 6.49 34.48 -12.31
N ASP A 19 6.34 33.34 -12.98
CA ASP A 19 5.02 32.77 -13.25
C ASP A 19 4.48 32.10 -11.99
N VAL A 20 3.75 32.92 -11.22
CA VAL A 20 2.75 32.58 -10.21
C VAL A 20 2.49 31.08 -10.09
N ILE A 21 3.18 30.42 -9.15
CA ILE A 21 2.71 29.12 -8.65
C ILE A 21 1.49 29.43 -7.78
N THR A 22 0.33 29.56 -8.41
CA THR A 22 -0.93 29.62 -7.69
C THR A 22 -1.09 28.29 -6.97
N ALA A 23 -0.95 28.30 -5.64
CA ALA A 23 -1.35 27.17 -4.82
C ALA A 23 -2.80 26.82 -5.18
N PRO A 24 -3.16 25.53 -5.33
CA PRO A 24 -4.54 25.15 -5.63
C PRO A 24 -5.44 25.75 -4.56
N VAL A 25 -6.33 26.65 -4.97
CA VAL A 25 -7.30 27.26 -4.08
C VAL A 25 -8.23 26.15 -3.62
N SER A 26 -8.17 25.82 -2.34
CA SER A 26 -9.10 24.89 -1.70
C SER A 26 -10.49 25.54 -1.72
N VAL A 27 -11.28 25.20 -2.73
CA VAL A 27 -12.67 25.61 -2.88
C VAL A 27 -13.54 24.77 -1.94
N GLY A 28 -13.62 25.20 -0.69
CA GLY A 28 -14.52 24.65 0.33
C GLY A 28 -13.85 23.67 1.30
N PRO A 29 -14.55 23.31 2.39
CA PRO A 29 -14.02 22.37 3.37
C PRO A 29 -13.78 21.02 2.70
N VAL A 30 -12.52 20.68 2.49
CA VAL A 30 -12.11 19.34 2.05
C VAL A 30 -11.95 18.49 3.30
N THR A 31 -12.79 17.48 3.44
CA THR A 31 -12.57 16.44 4.46
C THR A 31 -11.40 15.58 3.99
N LEU A 32 -10.22 15.84 4.53
CA LEU A 32 -9.06 14.96 4.37
C LEU A 32 -9.26 13.76 5.30
N THR A 33 -9.70 12.63 4.74
CA THR A 33 -9.70 11.36 5.46
C THR A 33 -8.27 10.84 5.47
N ALA A 34 -7.67 10.70 6.65
CA ALA A 34 -6.38 10.06 6.78
C ALA A 34 -6.48 8.60 6.30
N PRO A 35 -5.44 8.06 5.63
CA PRO A 35 -5.39 6.65 5.28
C PRO A 35 -5.54 5.80 6.55
N VAL A 36 -6.46 4.84 6.54
CA VAL A 36 -6.57 3.85 7.62
C VAL A 36 -5.39 2.89 7.50
N LEU A 37 -4.58 2.81 8.56
CA LEU A 37 -3.46 1.88 8.62
C LEU A 37 -3.95 0.49 9.00
N ALA A 38 -3.34 -0.54 8.40
CA ALA A 38 -3.59 -1.92 8.77
C ALA A 38 -3.17 -2.17 10.24
N PRO A 39 -3.91 -3.00 10.98
CA PRO A 39 -3.54 -3.38 12.34
C PRO A 39 -2.17 -4.06 12.39
N VAL A 40 -1.45 -3.84 13.50
CA VAL A 40 -0.19 -4.50 13.83
C VAL A 40 -0.39 -5.33 15.10
N VAL A 41 -0.19 -6.63 15.00
CA VAL A 41 -0.22 -7.57 16.12
C VAL A 41 1.21 -7.84 16.54
N LYS A 42 1.51 -7.66 17.83
CA LYS A 42 2.83 -7.87 18.40
C LYS A 42 2.91 -9.23 19.09
N ASP A 43 4.10 -9.83 19.08
CA ASP A 43 4.42 -11.06 19.79
C ASP A 43 3.48 -12.22 19.44
N PHE A 44 3.05 -12.29 18.18
CA PHE A 44 2.13 -13.32 17.71
C PHE A 44 2.85 -14.67 17.60
N ASP A 45 2.33 -15.69 18.30
CA ASP A 45 2.83 -17.06 18.19
C ASP A 45 1.86 -17.94 17.37
N PRO A 46 2.17 -18.23 16.09
CA PRO A 46 1.30 -18.99 15.19
C PRO A 46 1.08 -20.45 15.60
N ARG A 47 1.80 -20.96 16.61
CA ARG A 47 1.68 -22.35 17.08
C ARG A 47 0.61 -22.52 18.15
N VAL A 48 0.30 -21.45 18.87
CA VAL A 48 -0.65 -21.47 20.00
C VAL A 48 -1.83 -20.54 19.78
N GLU A 49 -1.66 -19.50 18.98
CA GLU A 49 -2.71 -18.52 18.67
C GLU A 49 -3.32 -18.73 17.29
N LYS A 50 -4.58 -18.34 17.17
CA LYS A 50 -5.31 -18.26 15.91
C LYS A 50 -5.98 -16.90 15.80
N LEU A 51 -5.94 -16.31 14.62
CA LEU A 51 -6.52 -15.00 14.37
C LEU A 51 -7.64 -15.12 13.35
N SER A 52 -8.74 -14.41 13.64
CA SER A 52 -9.90 -14.31 12.75
C SER A 52 -10.10 -12.86 12.35
N PHE A 53 -10.21 -12.61 11.05
CA PHE A 53 -10.42 -11.28 10.49
C PHE A 53 -11.74 -11.22 9.74
N LYS A 54 -12.43 -10.10 9.87
CA LYS A 54 -13.60 -9.81 9.03
C LYS A 54 -13.16 -9.03 7.80
N LEU A 55 -13.50 -9.54 6.62
CA LEU A 55 -13.19 -8.94 5.33
C LEU A 55 -14.48 -8.57 4.59
N PRO A 56 -14.44 -7.57 3.71
CA PRO A 56 -15.53 -7.28 2.79
C PRO A 56 -15.85 -8.49 1.90
N ALA A 57 -17.14 -8.68 1.58
CA ALA A 57 -17.60 -9.74 0.67
C ALA A 57 -16.86 -9.78 -0.68
N LYS A 58 -16.41 -8.61 -1.18
CA LYS A 58 -15.67 -8.51 -2.45
C LYS A 58 -14.32 -9.25 -2.46
N ASP A 59 -13.78 -9.58 -1.28
CA ASP A 59 -12.48 -10.23 -1.15
C ASP A 59 -12.61 -11.76 -0.96
N ALA A 60 -13.81 -12.33 -1.11
CA ALA A 60 -14.07 -13.76 -0.91
C ALA A 60 -13.23 -14.67 -1.83
N ASP A 61 -13.01 -14.25 -3.07
CA ASP A 61 -12.22 -14.98 -4.06
C ASP A 61 -10.81 -14.39 -4.25
N ALA A 62 -10.40 -13.45 -3.39
CA ALA A 62 -9.10 -12.80 -3.50
C ALA A 62 -7.97 -13.72 -2.99
N GLU A 63 -6.84 -13.70 -3.69
CA GLU A 63 -5.65 -14.45 -3.28
C GLU A 63 -4.99 -13.77 -2.07
N MET A 64 -4.49 -14.59 -1.14
CA MET A 64 -3.77 -14.15 0.05
C MET A 64 -2.26 -14.36 -0.15
N PHE A 65 -1.48 -13.32 0.15
CA PHE A 65 -0.03 -13.38 0.15
C PHE A 65 0.53 -13.09 1.54
N LEU A 66 1.62 -13.80 1.87
CA LEU A 66 2.42 -13.56 3.07
C LEU A 66 3.76 -12.98 2.65
N HIS A 67 4.08 -11.79 3.15
CA HIS A 67 5.31 -11.08 2.84
C HIS A 67 6.15 -10.88 4.10
N ASP A 68 7.30 -11.53 4.16
CA ASP A 68 8.26 -11.30 5.25
C ASP A 68 8.75 -9.85 5.23
N LEU A 69 8.79 -9.22 6.40
CA LEU A 69 9.43 -7.93 6.60
C LEU A 69 10.95 -8.06 6.43
N LEU A 70 11.58 -7.00 5.94
CA LEU A 70 13.03 -6.96 5.68
C LEU A 70 13.89 -7.12 6.95
N ASP A 71 13.34 -6.83 8.11
CA ASP A 71 14.00 -7.00 9.40
C ASP A 71 13.95 -8.46 9.92
N GLY A 72 13.23 -9.34 9.21
CA GLY A 72 13.06 -10.76 9.54
C GLY A 72 12.24 -11.00 10.81
N ASN A 73 11.57 -9.99 11.35
CA ASN A 73 10.83 -10.06 12.63
C ASN A 73 9.32 -9.84 12.47
N GLY A 74 8.80 -9.99 11.26
CA GLY A 74 7.37 -9.97 11.04
C GLY A 74 6.99 -10.35 9.62
N VAL A 75 5.69 -10.45 9.43
CA VAL A 75 5.07 -10.81 8.16
C VAL A 75 3.84 -9.94 7.94
N GLN A 76 3.69 -9.46 6.72
CA GLN A 76 2.50 -8.75 6.25
C GLN A 76 1.58 -9.73 5.53
N VAL A 77 0.31 -9.70 5.92
CA VAL A 77 -0.76 -10.43 5.25
C VAL A 77 -1.42 -9.48 4.27
N GLU A 78 -1.35 -9.81 3.00
CA GLU A 78 -1.94 -9.04 1.90
C GLU A 78 -3.07 -9.84 1.23
N ILE A 79 -4.18 -9.15 0.94
CA ILE A 79 -5.33 -9.70 0.20
C ILE A 79 -5.80 -8.62 -0.78
N ASP A 80 -6.02 -8.94 -2.05
CA ASP A 80 -6.46 -7.95 -3.07
C ASP A 80 -5.54 -6.70 -3.14
N GLY A 81 -4.22 -6.87 -3.02
CA GLY A 81 -3.25 -5.77 -3.08
C GLY A 81 -3.27 -4.82 -1.88
N ARG A 82 -4.01 -5.15 -0.81
CA ARG A 82 -4.06 -4.37 0.43
C ARG A 82 -3.54 -5.16 1.63
N THR A 83 -2.72 -4.53 2.45
CA THR A 83 -2.29 -5.10 3.73
C THR A 83 -3.48 -5.17 4.68
N VAL A 84 -3.82 -6.37 5.13
CA VAL A 84 -4.90 -6.64 6.07
C VAL A 84 -4.39 -6.58 7.51
N VAL A 85 -3.20 -7.13 7.77
CA VAL A 85 -2.57 -7.13 9.09
C VAL A 85 -1.05 -7.29 8.96
N THR A 86 -0.31 -6.73 9.91
CA THR A 86 1.12 -7.06 10.11
C THR A 86 1.28 -7.83 11.41
N LEU A 87 1.89 -9.01 11.34
CA LEU A 87 2.16 -9.88 12.48
C LEU A 87 3.65 -9.78 12.81
N LEU A 88 4.00 -9.38 14.04
CA LEU A 88 5.39 -9.30 14.49
C LEU A 88 5.72 -10.49 15.38
N GLY A 89 6.98 -10.95 15.33
CA GLY A 89 7.48 -12.08 16.11
C GLY A 89 7.48 -13.42 15.37
N CYS A 90 7.05 -13.44 14.11
CA CYS A 90 7.06 -14.64 13.27
C CYS A 90 7.41 -14.29 11.80
N THR A 91 7.79 -15.32 11.04
CA THR A 91 7.97 -15.25 9.58
C THR A 91 6.84 -15.99 8.87
N ALA A 92 6.69 -15.80 7.56
CA ALA A 92 5.72 -16.49 6.73
C ALA A 92 5.84 -18.02 6.85
N ASN A 93 7.06 -18.55 7.00
CA ASN A 93 7.31 -19.98 7.17
C ASN A 93 6.83 -20.52 8.53
N ASP A 94 6.65 -19.65 9.52
CA ASP A 94 6.17 -20.04 10.85
C ASP A 94 4.64 -20.13 10.91
N ILE A 95 3.92 -19.58 9.92
CA ILE A 95 2.45 -19.56 9.89
C ILE A 95 1.94 -20.84 9.23
N PRO A 96 1.32 -21.77 9.98
CA PRO A 96 0.72 -22.96 9.40
C PRO A 96 -0.62 -22.63 8.73
N GLU A 97 -1.03 -23.49 7.79
CA GLU A 97 -2.36 -23.43 7.20
C GLU A 97 -3.45 -23.49 8.29
N GLY A 98 -4.46 -22.62 8.17
CA GLY A 98 -5.57 -22.54 9.14
C GLY A 98 -5.26 -21.79 10.44
N CYS A 99 -4.08 -21.19 10.59
CA CYS A 99 -3.77 -20.26 11.68
C CYS A 99 -4.52 -18.93 11.55
N LEU A 100 -4.65 -18.45 10.30
CA LEU A 100 -5.42 -17.26 9.95
C LEU A 100 -6.75 -17.70 9.34
N THR A 101 -7.85 -17.16 9.87
CA THR A 101 -9.21 -17.39 9.37
C THR A 101 -9.81 -16.07 8.91
N PHE A 102 -10.53 -16.10 7.79
CA PHE A 102 -11.18 -14.92 7.23
C PHE A 102 -12.68 -15.18 7.13
N GLU A 103 -13.46 -14.31 7.78
CA GLU A 103 -14.91 -14.26 7.69
C GLU A 103 -15.28 -13.11 6.76
N PHE A 104 -16.23 -13.34 5.85
CA PHE A 104 -16.69 -12.30 4.93
C PHE A 104 -17.98 -11.66 5.45
N GLU A 105 -18.08 -10.35 5.29
CA GLU A 105 -19.33 -9.62 5.54
C GLU A 105 -20.44 -10.14 4.60
N ASP A 106 -21.69 -10.17 5.10
CA ASP A 106 -22.89 -10.58 4.35
C ASP A 106 -23.29 -9.58 3.24
#